data_AF-A0A439SSP6-F1
#
_entry.id   AF-A0A439SSP6-F1
#
_cell.length_a   1.000
_cell.length_b   1.000
_cell.length_c   1.000
_cell.angle_alpha   90.00
_cell.angle_beta   90.00
_cell.angle_gamma   90.00
#
_symmetry.space_group_name_H-M   'P 1'
#
loop_
_entity.id
_entity.type
_entity.pdbx_description
1 polymer ?
#
loop_
_entity_poly.entity_id
_entity_poly.type
_entity_poly.pdbx_seq_one_letter_code
_entity_poly.pdbx_strand_id
1 'polypeptide(L)'
;SQLSGKVEAQASQPKIAMAIAASALKSALDRGAPFAAELETFAAIAPDAPEIATLRAYAEKGVSTRTDIAAEVDAAANAMVAAATPVDQNAGFLQNLMSSAESLVKVRPIGAVEGKGAPETVARLEVAVNQGDYAKALSEYDTLPEAVKSAGADFAGKLKARLEVEKLIDSLIAGAMKA
;
A
#
# COMPACT_ATOMS: atom_id res chain seq x y z
N SER A 1 -21.12 -48.24 -3.83
CA SER A 1 -21.24 -46.80 -4.11
C SER A 1 -21.72 -45.90 -2.97
N GLN A 2 -22.50 -46.35 -1.96
CA GLN A 2 -22.93 -45.43 -0.88
C GLN A 2 -21.86 -45.10 0.17
N LEU A 3 -20.86 -45.97 0.37
CA LEU A 3 -19.73 -45.72 1.26
C LEU A 3 -18.76 -44.67 0.67
N SER A 4 -18.46 -44.75 -0.63
CA SER A 4 -17.61 -43.77 -1.33
C SER A 4 -18.20 -42.36 -1.28
N GLY A 5 -19.51 -42.20 -1.53
CA GLY A 5 -20.16 -40.89 -1.47
C GLY A 5 -20.21 -40.28 -0.05
N LYS A 6 -20.27 -41.09 1.01
CA LYS A 6 -20.18 -40.60 2.40
C LYS A 6 -18.76 -40.16 2.76
N VAL A 7 -17.74 -40.89 2.30
CA VAL A 7 -16.32 -40.54 2.52
C VAL A 7 -15.95 -39.28 1.74
N GLU A 8 -16.41 -39.14 0.50
CA GLU A 8 -16.21 -37.92 -0.32
C GLU A 8 -16.94 -36.72 0.30
N ALA A 9 -18.20 -36.89 0.73
CA ALA A 9 -18.95 -35.84 1.42
C ALA A 9 -18.26 -35.40 2.72
N GLN A 10 -17.79 -36.34 3.54
CA GLN A 10 -17.10 -36.06 4.80
C GLN A 10 -15.70 -35.43 4.58
N ALA A 11 -14.97 -35.84 3.55
CA ALA A 11 -13.70 -35.22 3.14
C ALA A 11 -13.88 -33.82 2.54
N SER A 12 -15.06 -33.51 1.99
CA SER A 12 -15.38 -32.19 1.44
C SER A 12 -15.85 -31.17 2.48
N GLN A 13 -16.31 -31.59 3.67
CA GLN A 13 -16.77 -30.67 4.71
C GLN A 13 -15.68 -29.71 5.24
N PRO A 14 -14.44 -30.16 5.53
CA PRO A 14 -13.36 -29.25 5.94
C PRO A 14 -13.01 -28.22 4.87
N LYS A 15 -13.06 -28.61 3.58
CA LYS A 15 -12.78 -27.71 2.45
C LYS A 15 -13.87 -26.65 2.27
N ILE A 16 -15.13 -27.02 2.47
CA ILE A 16 -16.25 -26.06 2.45
C ILE A 16 -16.13 -25.07 3.61
N ALA A 17 -15.89 -25.56 4.83
CA ALA A 17 -15.69 -24.69 6.00
C ALA A 17 -14.53 -23.71 5.80
N MET A 18 -13.42 -24.19 5.26
CA MET A 18 -12.25 -23.38 4.93
C MET A 18 -12.54 -22.33 3.86
N ALA A 19 -13.29 -22.67 2.81
CA ALA A 19 -13.71 -21.71 1.79
C ALA A 19 -14.61 -20.61 2.36
N ILE A 20 -15.50 -20.96 3.29
CA ILE A 20 -16.36 -20.00 3.99
C ILE A 20 -15.51 -19.08 4.88
N ALA A 21 -14.60 -19.63 5.68
CA ALA A 21 -13.70 -18.85 6.53
C ALA A 21 -12.80 -17.91 5.69
N ALA A 22 -12.25 -18.39 4.56
CA ALA A 22 -11.50 -17.60 3.60
C ALA A 22 -12.32 -16.44 3.03
N SER A 23 -13.58 -16.70 2.65
CA SER A 23 -14.49 -15.67 2.15
C SER A 23 -14.83 -14.64 3.22
N ALA A 24 -15.04 -15.06 4.48
CA ALA A 24 -15.31 -14.15 5.59
C ALA A 24 -14.10 -13.24 5.85
N LEU A 25 -12.89 -13.81 5.90
CA LEU A 25 -11.64 -13.09 6.10
C LEU A 25 -11.38 -12.07 4.98
N LYS A 26 -11.53 -12.47 3.71
CA LYS A 26 -11.43 -11.55 2.56
C LYS A 26 -12.47 -10.43 2.63
N SER A 27 -13.70 -10.75 2.98
CA SER A 27 -14.77 -9.77 3.11
C SER A 27 -14.53 -8.76 4.25
N ALA A 28 -13.96 -9.20 5.38
CA ALA A 28 -13.58 -8.31 6.48
C ALA A 28 -12.45 -7.35 6.05
N LEU A 29 -11.44 -7.87 5.36
CA LEU A 29 -10.37 -7.06 4.78
C LEU A 29 -10.90 -6.02 3.77
N ASP A 30 -11.84 -6.40 2.91
CA ASP A 30 -12.43 -5.49 1.92
C ASP A 30 -13.20 -4.34 2.57
N ARG A 31 -13.84 -4.59 3.71
CA ARG A 31 -14.47 -3.54 4.54
C ARG A 31 -13.46 -2.69 5.32
N GLY A 32 -12.21 -3.11 5.43
CA GLY A 32 -11.18 -2.44 6.25
C GLY A 32 -11.43 -2.54 7.76
N ALA A 33 -12.39 -3.36 8.19
CA ALA A 33 -12.70 -3.57 9.60
C ALA A 33 -11.64 -4.47 10.27
N PRO A 34 -11.52 -4.44 11.61
CA PRO A 34 -10.83 -5.49 12.34
C PRO A 34 -11.34 -6.88 11.91
N PHE A 35 -10.42 -7.82 11.72
CA PHE A 35 -10.70 -9.15 11.17
C PHE A 35 -10.18 -10.28 12.06
N ALA A 36 -9.95 -9.99 13.35
CA ALA A 36 -9.42 -10.96 14.32
C ALA A 36 -10.34 -12.17 14.50
N ALA A 37 -11.66 -11.97 14.54
CA ALA A 37 -12.62 -13.06 14.71
C ALA A 37 -12.60 -14.04 13.51
N GLU A 38 -12.54 -13.51 12.30
CA GLU A 38 -12.43 -14.30 11.07
C GLU A 38 -11.08 -15.01 10.99
N LEU A 39 -9.99 -14.36 11.40
CA LEU A 39 -8.66 -14.97 11.44
C LEU A 39 -8.61 -16.13 12.45
N GLU A 40 -9.17 -15.99 13.65
CA GLU A 40 -9.20 -17.08 14.63
C GLU A 40 -10.10 -18.24 14.18
N THR A 41 -11.20 -17.95 13.48
CA THR A 41 -12.04 -18.98 12.85
C THR A 41 -11.25 -19.78 11.82
N PHE A 42 -10.43 -19.11 11.00
CA PHE A 42 -9.55 -19.78 10.06
C PHE A 42 -8.45 -20.58 10.78
N ALA A 43 -7.84 -20.01 11.82
CA ALA A 43 -6.79 -20.64 12.61
C ALA A 43 -7.25 -21.92 13.33
N ALA A 44 -8.53 -22.00 13.71
CA ALA A 44 -9.10 -23.22 14.27
C ALA A 44 -9.12 -24.41 13.28
N ILE A 45 -9.10 -24.12 11.97
CA ILE A 45 -9.09 -25.13 10.90
C ILE A 45 -7.65 -25.45 10.46
N ALA A 46 -6.80 -24.43 10.35
CA ALA A 46 -5.42 -24.54 9.87
C ALA A 46 -4.42 -23.89 10.86
N PRO A 47 -4.23 -24.46 12.06
CA PRO A 47 -3.47 -23.81 13.15
C PRO A 47 -1.98 -23.66 12.87
N ASP A 48 -1.41 -24.52 12.01
CA ASP A 48 0.01 -24.56 11.70
C ASP A 48 0.43 -23.60 10.57
N ALA A 49 -0.50 -22.78 10.06
CA ALA A 49 -0.20 -21.85 8.99
C ALA A 49 0.71 -20.70 9.49
N PRO A 50 1.91 -20.51 8.90
CA PRO A 50 2.89 -19.56 9.40
C PRO A 50 2.43 -18.09 9.29
N GLU A 51 1.50 -17.79 8.39
CA GLU A 51 0.98 -16.44 8.16
C GLU A 51 0.13 -15.90 9.32
N ILE A 52 -0.45 -16.79 10.13
CA ILE A 52 -1.40 -16.41 11.19
C ILE A 52 -0.77 -15.44 12.19
N ALA A 53 0.46 -15.70 12.62
CA ALA A 53 1.14 -14.86 13.62
C ALA A 53 1.31 -13.41 13.14
N THR A 54 1.69 -13.21 11.88
CA THR A 54 1.85 -11.88 11.28
C THR A 54 0.49 -11.22 11.04
N LEU A 55 -0.50 -11.98 10.57
CA LEU A 55 -1.86 -11.45 10.34
C LEU A 55 -2.51 -10.92 11.63
N ARG A 56 -2.26 -11.55 12.78
CA ARG A 56 -2.77 -11.07 14.08
C ARG A 56 -2.32 -9.66 14.42
N ALA A 57 -1.12 -9.25 14.01
CA ALA A 57 -0.63 -7.89 14.25
C ALA A 57 -1.45 -6.81 13.53
N TYR A 58 -2.09 -7.18 12.42
CA TYR A 58 -2.98 -6.31 11.65
C TYR A 58 -4.46 -6.48 12.03
N ALA A 59 -4.85 -7.67 12.49
CA ALA A 59 -6.24 -8.08 12.63
C ALA A 59 -7.05 -7.26 13.66
N GLU A 60 -6.40 -6.75 14.71
CA GLU A 60 -7.06 -5.95 15.75
C GLU A 60 -7.47 -4.55 15.25
N LYS A 61 -6.70 -3.97 14.33
CA LYS A 61 -6.94 -2.62 13.81
C LYS A 61 -7.59 -2.61 12.44
N GLY A 62 -7.41 -3.68 11.66
CA GLY A 62 -7.67 -3.65 10.23
C GLY A 62 -6.59 -2.89 9.45
N VAL A 63 -6.79 -2.78 8.14
CA VAL A 63 -5.95 -1.99 7.24
C VAL A 63 -6.83 -1.13 6.34
N SER A 64 -6.32 0.01 5.90
CA SER A 64 -7.05 0.92 5.01
C SER A 64 -7.63 0.20 3.80
N THR A 65 -8.86 0.56 3.40
CA THR A 65 -9.47 -0.02 2.22
C THR A 65 -8.78 0.50 0.96
N ARG A 66 -8.93 -0.22 -0.16
CA ARG A 66 -8.44 0.26 -1.45
C ARG A 66 -9.11 1.59 -1.84
N THR A 67 -10.38 1.76 -1.50
CA THR A 67 -11.13 2.99 -1.71
C THR A 67 -10.56 4.15 -0.88
N ASP A 68 -10.27 3.93 0.40
CA ASP A 68 -9.69 4.97 1.25
C ASP A 68 -8.30 5.37 0.75
N ILE A 69 -7.47 4.39 0.38
CA ILE A 69 -6.14 4.63 -0.19
C ILE A 69 -6.24 5.46 -1.48
N ALA A 70 -7.17 5.11 -2.38
CA ALA A 70 -7.38 5.88 -3.61
C ALA A 70 -7.91 7.29 -3.34
N ALA A 71 -8.74 7.48 -2.31
CA ALA A 71 -9.25 8.80 -1.93
C ALA A 71 -8.18 9.71 -1.31
N GLU A 72 -7.15 9.13 -0.68
CA GLU A 72 -6.08 9.87 -0.01
C GLU A 72 -4.88 10.19 -0.92
N VAL A 73 -4.77 9.52 -2.08
CA VAL A 73 -3.57 9.58 -2.92
C VAL A 73 -3.26 10.99 -3.41
N ASP A 74 -4.27 11.76 -3.81
CA ASP A 74 -4.09 13.14 -4.31
C ASP A 74 -3.48 14.04 -3.24
N ALA A 75 -3.94 13.91 -1.99
CA ALA A 75 -3.43 14.70 -0.88
C ALA A 75 -1.98 14.32 -0.54
N ALA A 76 -1.67 13.02 -0.52
CA ALA A 76 -0.31 12.53 -0.32
C ALA A 76 0.63 12.98 -1.44
N ALA A 77 0.21 12.85 -2.70
CA ALA A 77 0.98 13.28 -3.87
C ALA A 77 1.30 14.78 -3.81
N ASN A 78 0.31 15.62 -3.48
CA ASN A 78 0.52 17.05 -3.32
C ASN A 78 1.54 17.39 -2.22
N ALA A 79 1.47 16.72 -1.06
CA ALA A 79 2.44 16.91 0.02
C ALA A 79 3.86 16.50 -0.41
N MET A 80 3.98 15.39 -1.13
CA MET A 80 5.25 14.88 -1.65
C MET A 80 5.86 15.82 -2.70
N VAL A 81 5.05 16.35 -3.64
CA VAL A 81 5.50 17.33 -4.64
C VAL A 81 5.92 18.65 -3.99
N ALA A 82 5.19 19.12 -2.98
CA ALA A 82 5.56 20.31 -2.23
C ALA A 82 6.92 20.14 -1.54
N ALA A 83 7.18 18.97 -0.93
CA ALA A 83 8.46 18.64 -0.31
C ALA A 83 9.62 18.49 -1.31
N ALA A 84 9.33 18.26 -2.59
CA ALA A 84 10.33 18.22 -3.65
C ALA A 84 10.77 19.62 -4.13
N THR A 85 9.99 20.67 -3.84
CA THR A 85 10.28 22.02 -4.30
C THR A 85 11.26 22.69 -3.33
N PRO A 86 12.44 23.16 -3.79
CA PRO A 86 13.30 23.98 -2.96
C PRO A 86 12.56 25.27 -2.57
N VAL A 87 12.30 25.46 -1.28
CA VAL A 87 11.82 26.74 -0.78
C VAL A 87 12.99 27.71 -0.91
N ASP A 88 12.98 28.54 -1.95
CA ASP A 88 13.94 29.62 -2.08
C ASP A 88 13.63 30.68 -1.02
N GLN A 89 14.17 30.49 0.18
CA GLN A 89 14.01 31.39 1.32
C GLN A 89 14.56 32.80 1.03
N ASN A 90 15.33 32.97 -0.06
CA ASN A 90 15.85 34.25 -0.51
C ASN A 90 14.97 34.94 -1.56
N ALA A 91 13.97 34.25 -2.14
CA ALA A 91 13.06 34.85 -3.11
C ALA A 91 12.13 35.92 -2.50
N GLY A 92 11.80 35.82 -1.21
CA GLY A 92 10.94 36.80 -0.52
C GLY A 92 11.65 38.11 -0.12
N PHE A 93 12.96 38.05 0.16
CA PHE A 93 13.71 39.20 0.70
C PHE A 93 14.56 39.92 -0.36
N LEU A 94 15.08 39.21 -1.38
CA LEU A 94 15.89 39.82 -2.43
C LEU A 94 15.06 40.33 -3.63
N GLN A 95 13.86 39.79 -3.87
CA GLN A 95 13.00 40.22 -4.99
C GLN A 95 12.41 41.63 -4.80
N ASN A 96 12.29 42.11 -3.55
CA ASN A 96 11.85 43.47 -3.26
C ASN A 96 12.99 44.52 -3.32
N LEU A 97 14.25 44.09 -3.31
CA LEU A 97 15.41 45.00 -3.37
C LEU A 97 16.07 45.02 -4.76
N MET A 98 15.92 43.94 -5.54
CA MET A 98 16.59 43.74 -6.84
C MET A 98 15.72 44.11 -8.05
N SER A 99 14.75 45.01 -7.88
CA SER A 99 14.00 45.62 -8.99
C SER A 99 14.70 46.86 -9.59
N SER A 100 15.87 47.22 -9.08
CA SER A 100 16.67 48.34 -9.59
C SER A 100 18.12 47.90 -9.81
N ALA A 101 18.47 47.69 -11.07
CA ALA A 101 19.82 47.50 -11.60
C ALA A 101 20.61 46.27 -11.10
N GLU A 102 20.68 45.22 -11.92
CA GLU A 102 21.95 44.81 -12.58
C GLU A 102 21.78 43.52 -13.38
N SER A 103 22.17 43.62 -14.66
CA SER A 103 22.36 42.51 -15.58
C SER A 103 23.75 41.94 -15.37
N LEU A 104 23.92 40.83 -14.64
CA LEU A 104 25.13 40.02 -14.69
C LEU A 104 24.81 38.53 -14.53
N VAL A 105 24.74 37.85 -15.68
CA VAL A 105 25.08 36.44 -15.94
C VAL A 105 24.72 35.44 -14.83
N LYS A 106 23.45 35.02 -14.78
CA LYS A 106 23.06 33.74 -14.16
C LYS A 106 23.51 32.60 -15.07
N VAL A 107 24.64 31.97 -14.73
CA VAL A 107 25.04 30.68 -15.30
C VAL A 107 24.03 29.64 -14.81
N ARG A 108 23.13 29.20 -15.70
CA ARG A 108 22.24 28.07 -15.46
C ARG A 108 23.10 26.81 -15.33
N PRO A 109 22.99 26.03 -14.23
CA PRO A 109 23.50 24.67 -14.23
C PRO A 109 22.77 23.89 -15.33
N ILE A 110 23.54 23.46 -16.33
CA ILE A 110 23.13 22.41 -17.25
C ILE A 110 23.31 21.08 -16.53
N GLY A 111 22.22 20.59 -15.94
CA GLY A 111 22.21 19.34 -15.17
C GLY A 111 20.78 18.84 -14.95
N ALA A 112 20.25 18.16 -15.98
CA ALA A 112 19.07 17.28 -15.97
C ALA A 112 17.75 17.84 -15.44
N VAL A 113 17.00 18.52 -16.32
CA VAL A 113 15.55 18.67 -16.19
C VAL A 113 14.90 17.91 -17.35
N GLU A 114 14.96 16.58 -17.30
CA GLU A 114 14.25 15.64 -18.19
C GLU A 114 14.08 14.29 -17.47
N GLY A 115 12.85 13.95 -17.07
CA GLY A 115 12.39 12.56 -16.91
C GLY A 115 12.93 11.69 -15.76
N LYS A 116 13.28 12.25 -14.58
CA LYS A 116 13.58 11.52 -13.32
C LYS A 116 13.29 12.38 -12.07
N GLY A 117 12.50 13.44 -12.22
CA GLY A 117 12.19 14.36 -11.12
C GLY A 117 11.23 13.74 -10.11
N ALA A 118 11.29 14.23 -8.88
CA ALA A 118 10.38 13.79 -7.83
C ALA A 118 8.89 13.99 -8.20
N PRO A 119 8.46 15.10 -8.85
CA PRO A 119 7.06 15.26 -9.27
C PRO A 119 6.59 14.22 -10.27
N GLU A 120 7.40 13.88 -11.27
CA GLU A 120 7.04 12.87 -12.28
C GLU A 120 6.96 11.47 -11.67
N THR A 121 7.84 11.15 -10.72
CA THR A 121 7.81 9.89 -9.98
C THR A 121 6.59 9.80 -9.05
N VAL A 122 6.23 10.89 -8.38
CA VAL A 122 4.99 10.97 -7.57
C VAL A 122 3.75 10.79 -8.44
N ALA A 123 3.70 11.37 -9.64
CA ALA A 123 2.59 11.16 -10.57
C ALA A 123 2.47 9.68 -11.02
N ARG A 124 3.59 8.98 -11.26
CA ARG A 124 3.56 7.53 -11.56
C ARG A 124 3.09 6.69 -10.38
N LEU A 125 3.47 7.07 -9.16
CA LEU A 125 2.98 6.45 -7.93
C LEU A 125 1.46 6.60 -7.83
N GLU A 126 0.93 7.80 -8.06
CA GLU A 126 -0.51 8.10 -8.01
C GLU A 126 -1.30 7.24 -9.01
N VAL A 127 -0.83 7.16 -10.25
CA VAL A 127 -1.42 6.29 -11.28
C VAL A 127 -1.40 4.82 -10.86
N ALA A 128 -0.29 4.34 -10.28
CA ALA A 128 -0.18 2.96 -9.82
C ALA A 128 -1.16 2.67 -8.67
N VAL A 129 -1.34 3.60 -7.74
CA VAL A 129 -2.35 3.48 -6.66
C VAL A 129 -3.76 3.39 -7.24
N ASN A 130 -4.11 4.27 -8.16
CA ASN A 130 -5.44 4.29 -8.79
C ASN A 130 -5.72 3.02 -9.63
N GLN A 131 -4.67 2.36 -10.11
CA GLN A 131 -4.75 1.06 -10.77
C GLN A 131 -4.77 -0.13 -9.79
N GLY A 132 -4.61 0.13 -8.49
CA GLY A 132 -4.51 -0.89 -7.45
C GLY A 132 -3.16 -1.63 -7.40
N ASP A 133 -2.16 -1.16 -8.14
CA ASP A 133 -0.80 -1.70 -8.21
C ASP A 133 0.10 -1.08 -7.13
N TYR A 134 -0.13 -1.50 -5.88
CA TYR A 134 0.62 -0.98 -4.73
C TYR A 134 2.09 -1.41 -4.72
N ALA A 135 2.42 -2.54 -5.35
CA ALA A 135 3.81 -2.96 -5.50
C ALA A 135 4.59 -1.97 -6.37
N LYS A 136 4.02 -1.58 -7.51
CA LYS A 136 4.60 -0.55 -8.37
C LYS A 136 4.63 0.82 -7.68
N ALA A 137 3.54 1.22 -7.02
CA ALA A 137 3.49 2.49 -6.29
C ALA A 137 4.62 2.60 -5.24
N LEU A 138 4.82 1.54 -4.44
CA LEU A 138 5.91 1.48 -3.46
C LEU A 138 7.29 1.48 -4.11
N SER A 139 7.45 0.82 -5.27
CA SER A 139 8.73 0.86 -6.00
C SER A 139 9.08 2.26 -6.51
N GLU A 140 8.09 3.04 -6.97
CA GLU A 140 8.30 4.45 -7.35
C GLU A 140 8.63 5.27 -6.11
N TYR A 141 7.90 5.07 -5.00
CA TYR A 141 8.14 5.73 -3.72
C TYR A 141 9.59 5.55 -3.22
N ASP A 142 10.12 4.34 -3.30
CA ASP A 142 11.47 4.01 -2.80
C ASP A 142 12.58 4.74 -3.57
N THR A 143 12.32 5.22 -4.79
CA THR A 143 13.27 5.99 -5.60
C THR A 143 13.28 7.48 -5.27
N LEU A 144 12.32 7.96 -4.47
CA LEU A 144 12.17 9.39 -4.17
C LEU A 144 13.24 9.88 -3.17
N PRO A 145 13.61 11.17 -3.23
CA PRO A 145 14.46 11.80 -2.23
C PRO A 145 13.87 11.70 -0.82
N GLU A 146 14.73 11.70 0.21
CA GLU A 146 14.32 11.48 1.60
C GLU A 146 13.25 12.47 2.10
N ALA A 147 13.36 13.75 1.73
CA ALA A 147 12.36 14.77 2.07
C ALA A 147 10.97 14.43 1.50
N VAL A 148 10.93 13.90 0.28
CA VAL A 148 9.70 13.52 -0.42
C VAL A 148 9.11 12.25 0.17
N LYS A 149 9.94 11.24 0.47
CA LYS A 149 9.51 10.03 1.18
C LYS A 149 8.92 10.37 2.54
N SER A 150 9.61 11.20 3.32
CA SER A 150 9.13 11.63 4.64
C SER A 150 7.73 12.26 4.57
N ALA A 151 7.46 13.11 3.57
CA ALA A 151 6.14 13.70 3.36
C ALA A 151 5.04 12.69 3.00
N GLY A 152 5.38 11.54 2.42
CA GLY A 152 4.46 10.47 2.04
C GLY A 152 4.50 9.23 2.94
N ALA A 153 5.23 9.26 4.05
CA ALA A 153 5.57 8.06 4.83
C ALA A 153 4.34 7.34 5.38
N ASP A 154 3.37 8.08 5.92
CA ASP A 154 2.14 7.51 6.46
C ASP A 154 1.31 6.84 5.35
N PHE A 155 1.24 7.47 4.19
CA PHE A 155 0.53 6.95 3.03
C PHE A 155 1.20 5.67 2.49
N ALA A 156 2.53 5.69 2.33
CA ALA A 156 3.29 4.51 1.94
C ALA A 156 3.14 3.36 2.95
N GLY A 157 3.03 3.68 4.25
CA GLY A 157 2.71 2.73 5.31
C GLY A 157 1.36 2.02 5.08
N LYS A 158 0.32 2.75 4.69
CA LYS A 158 -1.01 2.18 4.36
C LYS A 158 -0.94 1.25 3.15
N LEU A 159 -0.24 1.65 2.08
CA LEU A 159 -0.01 0.82 0.89
C LEU A 159 0.69 -0.49 1.27
N LYS A 160 1.77 -0.40 2.05
CA LYS A 160 2.56 -1.56 2.48
C LYS A 160 1.74 -2.52 3.33
N ALA A 161 1.04 -2.00 4.34
CA ALA A 161 0.19 -2.81 5.21
C ALA A 161 -0.89 -3.54 4.41
N ARG A 162 -1.57 -2.83 3.50
CA ARG A 162 -2.61 -3.43 2.65
C ARG A 162 -2.05 -4.53 1.75
N LEU A 163 -0.93 -4.26 1.07
CA LEU A 163 -0.28 -5.21 0.18
C LEU A 163 0.23 -6.46 0.92
N GLU A 164 0.79 -6.27 2.12
CA GLU A 164 1.29 -7.38 2.94
C GLU A 164 0.16 -8.28 3.42
N VAL A 165 -0.92 -7.70 3.96
CA VAL A 165 -2.07 -8.48 4.45
C VAL A 165 -2.75 -9.25 3.30
N GLU A 166 -2.90 -8.65 2.12
CA GLU A 166 -3.43 -9.35 0.94
C GLU A 166 -2.56 -10.56 0.56
N LYS A 167 -1.24 -10.38 0.50
CA LYS A 167 -0.29 -11.48 0.20
C LYS A 167 -0.35 -12.60 1.24
N LEU A 168 -0.43 -12.24 2.52
CA LEU A 168 -0.51 -13.20 3.62
C LEU A 168 -1.81 -13.99 3.57
N ILE A 169 -2.96 -13.35 3.34
CA ILE A 169 -4.25 -14.03 3.22
C ILE A 169 -4.27 -14.96 1.99
N ASP A 170 -3.71 -14.53 0.86
CA ASP A 170 -3.65 -15.37 -0.33
C ASP A 170 -2.72 -16.59 -0.12
N SER A 171 -1.60 -16.40 0.57
CA SER A 171 -0.68 -17.49 0.94
C SER A 171 -1.33 -18.45 1.93
N LEU A 172 -2.01 -17.92 2.94
CA LEU A 172 -2.77 -18.68 3.94
C LEU A 172 -3.83 -19.59 3.27
N ILE A 173 -4.61 -19.03 2.35
CA ILE A 173 -5.66 -19.77 1.64
C ILE A 173 -5.05 -20.79 0.67
N ALA A 174 -4.00 -20.42 -0.06
CA ALA A 174 -3.32 -21.33 -0.97
C ALA A 174 -2.63 -22.49 -0.24
N GLY A 175 -2.05 -22.25 0.93
CA GLY A 175 -1.46 -23.28 1.79
C GLY A 175 -2.52 -24.22 2.33
N ALA A 176 -3.62 -23.68 2.84
CA ALA A 176 -4.70 -24.47 3.41
C ALA A 176 -5.42 -25.36 2.38
N MET A 177 -5.52 -24.93 1.10
CA MET A 177 -6.09 -25.76 0.03
C MET A 177 -5.17 -26.92 -0.43
N LYS A 178 -3.87 -26.85 -0.14
CA LYS A 178 -2.89 -27.89 -0.51
C LYS A 178 -2.73 -28.97 0.56
N ALA A 179 -3.05 -28.65 1.81
CA ALA A 179 -3.08 -29.58 2.93
C ALA A 179 -4.27 -30.56 2.81
#